data_AF-A0A832WPS3-F1
#
_entry.id   AF-A0A832WPS3-F1
#
_cell.length_a   1.000
_cell.length_b   1.000
_cell.length_c   1.000
_cell.angle_alpha   90.00
_cell.angle_beta   90.00
_cell.angle_gamma   90.00
#
_symmetry.space_group_name_H-M   'P 1'
#
loop_
_entity.id
_entity.type
_entity.pdbx_description
1 polymer ?
#
loop_
_entity_poly.entity_id
_entity_poly.type
_entity_poly.pdbx_seq_one_letter_code
_entity_poly.pdbx_strand_id
1 'polypeptide(L)' 'MDCILCKKEIDRYDPKFNQLRIDESHSVDICLDCIDKFLKWQQTIFATLFPTKAAKKWASKN' A
#
# COMPACT_ATOMS: atom_id res chain seq x y z
N MET A 1 17.74 -3.96 -4.80
CA MET A 1 16.78 -4.61 -3.88
C MET A 1 15.53 -4.90 -4.68
N ASP A 2 14.95 -6.09 -4.54
CA ASP A 2 13.76 -6.48 -5.30
C ASP A 2 12.50 -6.35 -4.46
N CYS A 3 11.44 -5.79 -5.06
CA CYS A 3 10.14 -5.70 -4.43
C CYS A 3 9.59 -7.10 -4.12
N ILE A 4 9.22 -7.37 -2.87
CA ILE A 4 8.73 -8.69 -2.46
C ILE A 4 7.47 -9.12 -3.21
N LEU A 5 6.64 -8.15 -3.63
CA LEU A 5 5.33 -8.37 -4.25
C LEU A 5 5.39 -8.60 -5.76
N CYS A 6 6.17 -7.79 -6.49
CA CYS A 6 6.20 -7.85 -7.95
C CYS A 6 7.52 -8.37 -8.53
N LYS A 7 8.52 -8.65 -7.68
CA LYS A 7 9.86 -9.15 -8.04
C LYS A 7 10.64 -8.25 -9.01
N LYS A 8 10.23 -6.99 -9.17
CA LYS A 8 10.98 -5.99 -9.92
C LYS A 8 11.99 -5.32 -9.01
N GLU A 9 13.11 -4.91 -9.59
CA GLU A 9 14.09 -4.05 -8.92
C GLU A 9 13.42 -2.74 -8.48
N ILE A 10 13.72 -2.32 -7.25
CA ILE A 10 13.28 -1.04 -6.69
C ILE A 10 14.25 0.04 -7.14
N ASP A 11 13.83 0.86 -8.11
CA ASP A 11 14.57 2.06 -8.48
C ASP A 11 14.58 3.06 -7.31
N ARG A 12 15.74 3.69 -7.08
CA ARG A 12 15.97 4.69 -6.01
C ARG A 12 15.46 4.25 -4.63
N TYR A 13 15.86 3.06 -4.21
CA TYR A 13 15.51 2.50 -2.91
C TYR A 13 15.82 3.48 -1.76
N ASP A 14 14.80 3.76 -0.94
CA ASP A 14 14.89 4.49 0.32
C ASP A 14 14.09 3.72 1.40
N PRO A 15 14.74 3.25 2.49
CA PRO A 15 14.07 2.52 3.56
C PRO A 15 12.85 3.24 4.14
N LYS A 16 12.81 4.58 4.15
CA LYS A 16 11.65 5.34 4.67
C LYS A 16 10.40 5.17 3.82
N PHE A 17 10.57 4.94 2.52
CA PHE A 17 9.48 4.84 1.56
C PHE A 17 9.22 3.41 1.09
N ASN A 18 10.24 2.54 1.13
CA ASN A 18 10.16 1.19 0.59
C ASN A 18 10.05 0.10 1.65
N GLN A 19 10.54 0.33 2.87
CA GLN A 19 10.52 -0.71 3.91
C GLN A 19 9.20 -0.67 4.69
N LEU A 20 8.41 -1.73 4.57
CA LEU A 20 7.27 -1.98 5.44
C LEU A 20 7.72 -2.85 6.62
N ARG A 21 7.62 -2.32 7.84
CA ARG A 21 7.85 -3.08 9.08
C ARG A 21 6.55 -3.67 9.57
N ILE A 22 6.50 -5.00 9.68
CA ILE A 22 5.34 -5.73 10.17
C ILE A 22 5.41 -5.86 11.69
N ASP A 23 6.59 -6.17 12.21
CA ASP A 23 6.91 -6.20 13.64
C ASP A 23 8.42 -5.97 13.87
N GLU A 24 8.93 -6.31 15.05
CA GLU A 24 10.33 -6.13 15.44
C GLU A 24 11.32 -7.00 14.64
N SER A 25 10.88 -8.14 14.11
CA SER A 25 11.74 -9.10 13.39
C SER A 25 11.42 -9.22 11.90
N HIS A 26 10.27 -8.72 11.46
CA HIS A 26 9.79 -8.84 10.09
C HIS A 26 9.71 -7.48 9.41
N SER A 27 10.52 -7.32 8.37
CA SER A 27 10.43 -6.20 7.44
C SER A 27 10.51 -6.70 6.00
N VAL A 28 9.84 -6.00 5.10
CA VAL A 28 9.85 -6.31 3.67
C VAL A 28 10.01 -5.04 2.85
N ASP A 29 10.67 -5.18 1.70
CA ASP A 29 10.88 -4.08 0.77
C ASP A 29 9.85 -4.13 -0.37
N ILE A 30 9.20 -3.00 -0.61
CA ILE A 30 8.11 -2.84 -1.56
C ILE A 30 8.38 -1.61 -2.44
N CYS A 31 8.22 -1.74 -3.76
CA CYS A 31 8.31 -0.58 -4.65
C CYS A 31 7.09 0.34 -4.49
N LEU A 32 7.25 1.62 -4.84
CA LEU A 32 6.19 2.63 -4.73
C LEU A 32 4.92 2.24 -5.50
N ASP A 33 5.05 1.67 -6.70
CA ASP A 33 3.91 1.21 -7.50
C ASP A 33 3.04 0.18 -6.76
N CYS A 34 3.67 -0.71 -6.00
CA CYS A 34 2.97 -1.72 -5.22
C CYS A 34 2.33 -1.12 -3.97
N ILE A 35 2.99 -0.16 -3.32
CA ILE A 35 2.45 0.60 -2.19
C ILE A 35 1.18 1.35 -2.62
N ASP A 36 1.21 2.05 -3.76
CA ASP A 36 0.06 2.78 -4.27
C ASP A 36 -1.15 1.88 -4.53
N LYS A 37 -0.92 0.69 -5.10
CA LYS A 37 -1.98 -0.31 -5.31
C LYS A 37 -2.53 -0.82 -3.99
N PHE A 38 -1.66 -1.11 -3.02
CA PHE A 38 -2.06 -1.55 -1.69
C PHE A 38 -2.91 -0.50 -0.98
N LEU A 39 -2.50 0.77 -0.99
CA LEU A 39 -3.25 1.86 -0.37
C LEU A 39 -4.63 2.06 -1.00
N LYS A 40 -4.74 1.97 -2.33
CA LYS A 40 -6.04 2.05 -3.03
C LYS A 40 -6.98 0.91 -2.65
N TRP A 41 -6.46 -0.32 -2.57
CA TRP A 41 -7.23 -1.46 -2.10
C TRP A 41 -7.69 -1.27 -0.65
N GLN A 42 -6.78 -0.89 0.25
CA GLN A 42 -7.07 -0.65 1.67
C GLN A 42 -8.13 0.44 1.85
N GLN A 43 -8.04 1.55 1.11
CA GLN A 43 -9.05 2.62 1.12
C GLN A 43 -10.43 2.10 0.71
N THR A 44 -10.49 1.22 -0.29
CA THR A 44 -11.76 0.61 -0.75
C THR A 44 -12.35 -0.28 0.34
N ILE A 45 -11.54 -1.12 0.98
CA ILE A 45 -11.98 -1.97 2.10
C ILE A 45 -12.50 -1.11 3.25
N PHE A 46 -11.78 -0.06 3.64
CA PHE A 46 -12.25 0.84 4.69
C PHE A 46 -13.55 1.57 4.32
N ALA A 47 -13.71 1.97 3.05
CA ALA A 47 -14.94 2.61 2.61
C ALA A 47 -16.15 1.67 2.69
N THR A 48 -15.94 0.38 2.43
CA THR A 48 -16.96 -0.67 2.60
C THR A 48 -17.28 -0.92 4.08
N LEU A 49 -16.25 -1.07 4.93
CA LEU A 49 -16.43 -1.41 6.35
C LEU A 49 -16.95 -0.24 7.18
N PHE A 50 -16.56 1.00 6.84
CA PHE A 50 -16.90 2.21 7.57
C PHE A 50 -17.52 3.24 6.61
N PRO A 51 -18.79 3.06 6.22
CA PRO A 51 -19.46 3.89 5.20
C PRO A 51 -19.84 5.27 5.77
N THR A 52 -18.84 6.09 6.06
CA THR A 52 -19.01 7.51 6.37
C THR A 52 -19.46 8.29 5.13
N LYS A 53 -20.05 9.49 5.32
CA LYS A 53 -20.41 10.36 4.18
C LYS A 53 -19.23 10.61 3.24
N ALA A 54 -18.02 10.75 3.77
CA ALA A 54 -16.79 10.92 3.00
C ALA A 54 -16.39 9.63 2.25
N ALA A 55 -16.44 8.47 2.91
CA ALA A 55 -16.13 7.17 2.31
C ALA A 55 -17.09 6.79 1.17
N LYS A 56 -18.40 7.07 1.32
CA LYS A 56 -19.39 6.82 0.26
C LYS A 56 -19.10 7.61 -1.02
N LYS A 57 -18.58 8.84 -0.90
CA LYS A 57 -18.18 9.69 -2.05
C LYS A 57 -16.97 9.14 -2.79
N TRP A 58 -16.10 8.38 -2.13
CA TRP A 58 -14.95 7.72 -2.76
C TRP A 58 -15.33 6.39 -3.42
N ALA A 59 -16.12 5.56 -2.74
CA ALA A 59 -16.59 4.29 -3.31
C ALA A 59 -17.43 4.45 -4.58
N SER A 60 -18.11 5.59 -4.75
CA SER A 60 -18.95 5.90 -5.92
C SER A 60 -18.20 6.56 -7.09
N LYS A 61 -16.89 6.82 -6.95
CA LYS A 61 -16.05 7.44 -8.00
C LYS A 61 -15.14 6.45 -8.74
N ASN A 62 -15.20 5.16 -8.40
CA ASN A 62 -14.52 4.09 -9.12
C ASN A 62 -15.52 3.27 -9.94
#